data_AF-X1EWW9-F1
#
_entry.id   AF-X1EWW9-F1
#
_cell.length_a   1.000
_cell.length_b   1.000
_cell.length_c   1.000
_cell.angle_alpha   90.00
_cell.angle_beta   90.00
_cell.angle_gamma   90.00
#
_symmetry.space_group_name_H-M   'P 1'
#
loop_
_entity.id
_entity.type
_entity.pdbx_description
1 polymer ?
#
loop_
_entity_poly.entity_id
_entity_poly.type
_entity_poly.pdbx_seq_one_letter_code
_entity_poly.pdbx_strand_id
1 'polypeptide(L)' 'MGKDTVIVLKDGTQLKLTPKALKFIDELKKFFAERDIPEEDIPSYLAELARRKQ' A
#
# COMPACT_ATOMS: atom_id res chain seq x y z
N MET A 1 18.45 11.55 -9.05
CA MET A 1 17.04 11.67 -9.48
C MET A 1 16.45 10.26 -9.53
N GLY A 2 15.56 9.90 -8.59
CA GLY A 2 14.98 8.56 -8.50
C GLY A 2 13.98 8.32 -9.63
N LYS A 3 14.08 7.19 -10.32
CA LYS A 3 13.17 6.84 -11.41
C LYS A 3 11.78 6.60 -10.83
N ASP A 4 10.78 7.31 -11.36
CA ASP A 4 9.39 7.01 -11.09
C ASP A 4 9.06 5.61 -11.63
N THR A 5 8.33 4.81 -10.85
CA THR A 5 7.91 3.47 -11.24
C THR A 5 6.47 3.54 -11.73
N VAL A 6 6.18 3.07 -12.93
CA VAL A 6 4.80 3.00 -13.45
C VAL A 6 4.29 1.57 -13.26
N ILE A 7 3.18 1.42 -12.53
CA ILE A 7 2.43 0.17 -12.42
C ILE A 7 1.25 0.23 -13.36
N VAL A 8 1.02 -0.85 -14.10
CA VAL A 8 -0.16 -1.02 -14.95
C VAL A 8 -1.04 -2.09 -14.32
N LEU A 9 -2.25 -1.69 -13.94
CA LEU A 9 -3.27 -2.59 -13.40
C LEU A 9 -3.90 -3.41 -14.53
N LYS A 10 -4.60 -4.50 -14.17
CA LYS A 10 -5.20 -5.44 -15.13
C LYS A 10 -6.28 -4.81 -16.02
N ASP A 11 -6.91 -3.73 -15.55
CA ASP A 11 -7.88 -2.93 -16.28
C ASP A 11 -7.23 -1.90 -17.22
N GLY A 12 -5.89 -1.87 -17.29
CA GLY A 12 -5.12 -0.92 -18.10
C GLY A 12 -4.83 0.40 -17.38
N THR A 13 -5.31 0.59 -16.15
CA THR A 13 -5.04 1.81 -15.37
C THR A 13 -3.55 1.91 -15.06
N GLN A 14 -2.93 3.04 -15.43
CA GLN A 14 -1.53 3.32 -15.15
C GLN A 14 -1.40 4.20 -13.91
N LEU A 15 -0.69 3.71 -12.91
CA LEU A 15 -0.38 4.44 -11.69
C LEU A 15 1.11 4.76 -11.64
N LYS A 16 1.44 6.02 -11.39
CA LYS A 16 2.82 6.47 -11.25
C LYS A 16 3.20 6.49 -9.77
N LEU A 17 4.06 5.55 -9.36
CA LEU A 17 4.66 5.52 -8.04
C LEU A 17 5.91 6.39 -8.01
N THR A 18 5.85 7.43 -7.20
CA THR A 18 7.03 8.23 -6.86
C THR A 18 7.92 7.47 -5.88
N PRO A 19 9.23 7.81 -5.80
CA PRO A 19 10.10 7.25 -4.76
C PRO A 19 9.60 7.43 -3.33
N LYS A 20 8.82 8.50 -3.07
CA LYS A 20 8.17 8.72 -1.77
C LYS A 20 7.07 7.70 -1.51
N ALA A 21 6.26 7.37 -2.52
CA ALA A 21 5.22 6.35 -2.41
C ALA A 21 5.82 4.96 -2.17
N LEU A 22 6.93 4.63 -2.81
CA LEU A 22 7.65 3.37 -2.57
C LEU A 22 8.14 3.26 -1.12
N LYS A 23 8.78 4.31 -0.59
CA LYS A 23 9.18 4.35 0.82
C LYS A 23 8.00 4.21 1.77
N PHE A 24 6.89 4.88 1.47
CA PHE A 24 5.68 4.79 2.26
C PHE A 24 5.12 3.36 2.29
N ILE A 25 5.13 2.64 1.15
CA ILE A 25 4.71 1.23 1.10
C ILE A 25 5.60 0.36 1.98
N ASP A 26 6.92 0.55 1.95
CA ASP A 26 7.85 -0.20 2.82
C ASP A 26 7.61 0.08 4.31
N GLU A 27 7.37 1.33 4.68
CA GLU A 27 7.02 1.71 6.05
C GLU A 27 5.67 1.10 6.47
N LEU A 28 4.70 1.08 5.56
CA LEU A 28 3.38 0.48 5.80
C LEU A 28 3.51 -1.02 6.07
N LYS A 29 4.29 -1.74 5.25
CA LYS A 29 4.56 -3.18 5.44
C LYS A 29 5.21 -3.46 6.79
N LYS A 30 6.19 -2.65 7.20
CA LYS A 30 6.82 -2.76 8.53
C LYS A 30 5.81 -2.53 9.66
N PHE A 31 5.00 -1.49 9.55
CA PHE A 31 3.98 -1.16 10.55
C PHE A 31 2.99 -2.31 10.80
N PHE A 32 2.60 -3.03 9.74
CA PHE A 32 1.71 -4.19 9.84
C PHE A 32 2.43 -5.43 10.33
N ALA A 33 3.67 -5.67 9.88
CA ALA A 33 4.50 -6.77 10.36
C ALA A 33 4.77 -6.67 11.89
N GLU A 34 5.01 -5.46 12.41
CA GLU A 34 5.17 -5.22 13.86
C GLU A 34 3.90 -5.52 14.68
N ARG A 35 2.75 -5.64 14.02
CA ARG A 35 1.46 -5.97 14.64
C ARG A 35 1.03 -7.42 14.40
N ASP A 36 1.93 -8.24 13.85
CA ASP A 36 1.66 -9.63 13.46
C ASP A 36 0.53 -9.73 12.41
N ILE A 37 0.36 -8.69 11.58
CA ILE A 37 -0.65 -8.66 10.52
C ILE A 37 0.04 -9.05 9.20
N PRO A 38 -0.30 -10.21 8.60
CA PRO A 38 0.29 -10.64 7.34
C PRO A 38 -0.21 -9.75 6.19
N GLU A 39 0.60 -9.67 5.11
CA GLU A 39 0.33 -8.76 3.99
C GLU A 39 -1.02 -9.03 3.31
N GLU A 40 -1.47 -10.28 3.31
CA GLU A 40 -2.76 -10.72 2.78
C GLU A 40 -3.97 -10.19 3.55
N ASP A 41 -3.79 -9.89 4.85
CA ASP A 41 -4.85 -9.38 5.73
C ASP A 41 -4.90 -7.86 5.78
N ILE A 42 -3.87 -7.17 5.27
CA ILE A 42 -3.82 -5.69 5.21
C ILE A 42 -5.07 -5.10 4.54
N PRO A 43 -5.55 -5.59 3.37
CA PRO A 43 -6.75 -5.05 2.73
C PRO A 43 -7.99 -5.17 3.63
N SER A 44 -8.17 -6.32 4.30
CA SER A 44 -9.27 -6.56 5.23
C SER A 44 -9.21 -5.61 6.42
N TYR A 45 -8.03 -5.46 7.02
CA TYR A 45 -7.81 -4.56 8.15
C TYR A 45 -8.09 -3.10 7.79
N LEU A 46 -7.62 -2.64 6.62
CA LEU A 46 -7.90 -1.29 6.12
C LEU A 46 -9.39 -1.07 5.86
N ALA A 47 -10.10 -2.07 5.33
CA ALA A 47 -11.53 -2.01 5.11
C ALA A 47 -12.31 -1.91 6.43
N GLU A 48 -11.90 -2.65 7.46
CA GLU A 48 -12.49 -2.54 8.81
C GLU A 48 -12.25 -1.16 9.44
N LEU A 49 -11.03 -0.63 9.36
CA LEU A 49 -10.72 0.72 9.85
C LEU A 49 -11.57 1.80 9.16
N ALA A 50 -11.77 1.69 7.85
CA ALA A 50 -12.60 2.62 7.10
C ALA A 50 -14.07 2.58 7.56
N ARG A 51 -14.60 1.39 7.87
CA ARG A 51 -15.96 1.21 8.41
C ARG A 51 -16.14 1.81 9.80
N ARG A 52 -15.13 1.73 10.67
CA ARG A 52 -15.18 2.24 12.05
C ARG A 52 -15.09 3.77 12.16
N LYS A 53 -14.70 4.46 11.08
CA LYS A 53 -14.60 5.93 11.03
C LYS A 53 -15.84 6.61 10.42
N GLN A 54 -16.85 5.85 10.00
CA GLN A 54 -18.18 6.35 9.64
C GLN A 54 -19.11 6.24 10.84
#